data_AF-A0AB37U8M5-F1
#
_entry.id   AF-A0AB37U8M5-F1
#
_cell.length_a   1.000
_cell.length_b   1.000
_cell.length_c   1.000
_cell.angle_alpha   90.00
_cell.angle_beta   90.00
_cell.angle_gamma   90.00
#
_symmetry.space_group_name_H-M   'P 1'
#
loop_
_entity.id
_entity.type
_entity.pdbx_description
1 polymer ?
#
loop_
_entity_poly.entity_id
_entity_poly.type
_entity_poly.pdbx_seq_one_letter_code
_entity_poly.pdbx_strand_id
1 'polypeptide(L)'
;MPRKNLSRRNQRLTLEQHKEIGFKLKRIEAQLRQLHRLLQRHYGKSARCSSDTSRAWSAINSLRCELDNLVIQENQLLPPLETLNEELINCYYGTATEEFVTATNPEIQFLLNQAIFTARNQHDGHLTIMRFSTGWKVCFGTPDLDTGNGREIVLMLPQFETLEAALEYLLAVQSKETE
;
A
#
# COMPACT_ATOMS: atom_id res chain seq x y z
N MET A 1 13.52 -47.62 3.67
CA MET A 1 12.75 -46.86 4.68
C MET A 1 12.18 -45.60 4.03
N PRO A 2 10.85 -45.38 4.03
CA PRO A 2 10.25 -44.20 3.43
C PRO A 2 10.45 -42.97 4.34
N ARG A 3 11.03 -41.90 3.80
CA ARG A 3 11.09 -40.60 4.48
C ARG A 3 9.67 -40.05 4.57
N LYS A 4 9.10 -40.00 5.77
CA LYS A 4 7.87 -39.24 6.03
C LYS A 4 8.17 -37.77 5.72
N ASN A 5 7.66 -37.27 4.59
CA ASN A 5 7.56 -35.84 4.33
C ASN A 5 6.59 -35.27 5.36
N LEU A 6 7.13 -34.86 6.51
CA LEU A 6 6.42 -33.99 7.42
C LEU A 6 6.12 -32.70 6.65
N SER A 7 4.87 -32.59 6.23
CA SER A 7 4.26 -31.38 5.67
C SER A 7 4.69 -30.19 6.55
N ARG A 8 5.65 -29.39 6.08
CA ARG A 8 6.17 -28.15 6.73
C ARG A 8 5.10 -27.05 6.88
N ARG A 9 3.81 -27.39 6.79
CA ARG A 9 2.79 -26.52 6.23
C ARG A 9 2.00 -25.70 7.26
N ASN A 10 2.27 -25.82 8.56
CA ASN A 10 1.45 -25.18 9.60
C ASN A 10 2.25 -24.52 10.74
N GLN A 11 3.50 -24.11 10.55
CA GLN A 11 4.12 -23.21 11.53
C GLN A 11 3.62 -21.79 11.25
N ARG A 12 2.63 -21.36 12.03
CA ARG A 12 2.22 -19.95 12.13
C ARG A 12 3.38 -19.15 12.69
N LEU A 13 3.56 -17.93 12.21
CA LEU A 13 4.56 -17.02 12.74
C LEU A 13 3.98 -16.29 13.95
N THR A 14 4.84 -16.00 14.93
CA THR A 14 4.45 -15.08 16.00
C THR A 14 4.43 -13.65 15.47
N LEU A 15 3.68 -12.76 16.11
CA LEU A 15 3.67 -11.33 15.74
C LEU A 15 5.08 -10.73 15.72
N GLU A 16 5.93 -11.09 16.69
CA GLU A 16 7.33 -10.65 16.72
C GLU A 16 8.15 -11.16 15.53
N GLN A 17 7.88 -12.38 15.05
CA GLN A 17 8.51 -12.88 13.82
C GLN A 17 8.03 -12.11 12.58
N HIS A 18 6.73 -11.79 12.51
CA HIS A 18 6.21 -10.92 11.46
C HIS A 18 6.89 -9.55 11.48
N LYS A 19 7.06 -8.93 12.66
CA LYS A 19 7.76 -7.64 12.83
C LYS A 19 9.21 -7.72 12.35
N GLU A 20 9.93 -8.78 12.73
CA GLU A 20 11.31 -8.99 12.28
C GLU A 20 11.41 -9.12 10.75
N ILE A 21 10.47 -9.86 10.13
CA ILE A 21 10.40 -9.99 8.67
C ILE A 21 10.07 -8.63 8.03
N GLY A 22 9.09 -7.90 8.57
CA GLY A 22 8.72 -6.57 8.10
C GLY A 22 9.91 -5.60 8.09
N PHE A 23 10.69 -5.58 9.17
CA PHE A 23 11.92 -4.80 9.26
C PHE A 23 12.95 -5.18 8.18
N LYS A 24 13.17 -6.49 7.97
CA LYS A 24 14.09 -6.98 6.93
C LYS A 24 13.62 -6.58 5.53
N LEU A 25 12.34 -6.73 5.23
CA LEU A 25 11.75 -6.34 3.94
C LEU A 25 11.89 -4.83 3.69
N LYS A 26 11.63 -4.01 4.71
CA LYS A 26 11.81 -2.55 4.65
C LYS A 26 13.27 -2.16 4.34
N ARG A 27 14.23 -2.83 4.98
CA ARG A 27 15.66 -2.60 4.69
C ARG A 27 16.02 -2.97 3.25
N ILE A 28 15.56 -4.12 2.76
CA ILE A 28 15.81 -4.54 1.37
C ILE A 28 15.18 -3.57 0.39
N GLU A 29 13.94 -3.12 0.64
CA GLU A 29 13.28 -2.10 -0.18
C GLU A 29 14.10 -0.82 -0.27
N ALA A 30 14.58 -0.28 0.86
CA ALA A 30 15.39 0.94 0.87
C ALA A 30 16.67 0.79 0.05
N GLN A 31 17.34 -0.36 0.17
CA GLN A 31 18.55 -0.69 -0.60
C GLN A 31 18.25 -0.80 -2.11
N LEU A 32 17.14 -1.44 -2.49
CA LEU A 32 16.72 -1.54 -3.89
C LEU A 32 16.37 -0.19 -4.49
N ARG A 33 15.68 0.69 -3.74
CA ARG A 33 15.39 2.06 -4.19
C ARG A 33 16.67 2.85 -4.41
N GLN A 34 17.64 2.76 -3.50
CA GLN A 34 18.93 3.42 -3.66
C GLN A 34 19.69 2.89 -4.89
N LEU A 35 19.76 1.56 -5.03
CA LEU A 35 20.42 0.92 -6.17
C LEU A 35 19.74 1.32 -7.50
N HIS A 36 18.41 1.30 -7.55
CA HIS A 36 17.64 1.70 -8.72
C HIS A 36 17.97 3.15 -9.14
N ARG A 37 18.01 4.10 -8.19
CA ARG A 37 18.37 5.50 -8.48
C ARG A 37 19.79 5.62 -9.04
N LEU A 38 20.76 4.87 -8.50
CA LEU A 38 22.13 4.86 -9.00
C LEU A 38 22.19 4.29 -10.43
N LEU A 39 21.54 3.16 -10.67
CA LEU A 39 21.51 2.54 -11.99
C LEU A 39 20.84 3.42 -13.03
N GLN A 40 19.70 4.03 -12.67
CA GLN A 40 18.98 4.95 -13.53
C GLN A 40 19.83 6.18 -13.89
N ARG A 41 20.62 6.70 -12.94
CA ARG A 41 21.51 7.84 -13.16
C ARG A 41 22.69 7.52 -14.09
N HIS A 42 23.29 6.35 -13.95
CA HIS A 42 24.51 5.99 -14.68
C HIS A 42 24.26 5.27 -16.02
N TYR A 43 23.17 4.50 -16.11
CA TYR A 43 22.89 3.64 -17.28
C TYR A 43 21.56 3.99 -17.96
N GLY A 44 20.75 4.87 -17.39
CA GLY A 44 19.47 5.28 -17.92
C GLY A 44 18.30 4.39 -17.48
N LYS A 45 17.08 4.87 -17.80
CA LYS A 45 15.82 4.20 -17.41
C LYS A 45 15.59 2.86 -18.11
N SER A 46 16.05 2.74 -19.35
CA SER A 46 15.89 1.55 -20.19
C SER A 46 16.94 0.47 -19.94
N ALA A 47 17.91 0.72 -19.06
CA ALA A 47 18.91 -0.29 -18.73
C ALA A 47 18.24 -1.51 -18.08
N ARG A 48 18.65 -2.70 -18.51
CA ARG A 48 18.12 -3.97 -17.99
C ARG A 48 18.19 -4.05 -16.46
N CYS A 49 19.28 -3.56 -15.86
CA CYS A 49 19.47 -3.51 -14.42
C CYS A 49 18.47 -2.59 -13.69
N SER A 50 18.08 -1.46 -14.30
CA SER A 50 17.02 -0.56 -13.79
C SER A 50 15.65 -1.24 -13.82
N SER A 51 15.38 -2.01 -14.88
CA SER A 51 14.17 -2.85 -14.96
C SER A 51 14.17 -3.97 -13.91
N ASP A 52 15.27 -4.70 -13.76
CA ASP A 52 15.37 -5.82 -12.82
C ASP A 52 15.21 -5.36 -11.36
N THR A 53 15.78 -4.21 -11.00
CA THR A 53 15.56 -3.59 -9.67
C THR A 53 14.11 -3.18 -9.44
N SER A 54 13.42 -2.67 -10.47
CA SER A 54 11.99 -2.33 -10.39
C SER A 54 11.12 -3.57 -10.19
N ARG A 55 11.42 -4.67 -10.88
CA ARG A 55 10.72 -5.95 -10.70
C ARG A 55 10.95 -6.53 -9.31
N ALA A 56 12.19 -6.49 -8.81
CA ALA A 56 12.50 -6.93 -7.45
C ALA A 56 11.74 -6.13 -6.39
N TRP A 57 11.65 -4.81 -6.57
CA TRP A 57 10.85 -3.95 -5.70
C TRP A 57 9.36 -4.31 -5.74
N SER A 58 8.79 -4.51 -6.93
CA SER A 58 7.39 -4.95 -7.08
C SER A 58 7.13 -6.29 -6.39
N ALA A 59 8.03 -7.25 -6.52
CA ALA A 59 7.90 -8.57 -5.88
C ALA A 59 7.92 -8.47 -4.35
N ILE A 60 8.74 -7.59 -3.78
CA ILE A 60 8.76 -7.34 -2.32
C ILE A 60 7.43 -6.73 -1.86
N ASN A 61 6.86 -5.80 -2.63
CA ASN A 61 5.58 -5.20 -2.28
C ASN A 61 4.44 -6.22 -2.34
N SER A 62 4.41 -7.09 -3.35
CA SER A 62 3.47 -8.21 -3.42
C SER A 62 3.62 -9.14 -2.21
N LEU A 63 4.85 -9.53 -1.86
CA LEU A 63 5.13 -10.36 -0.69
C LEU A 63 4.66 -9.71 0.61
N ARG A 64 4.87 -8.40 0.79
CA ARG A 64 4.38 -7.66 1.96
C ARG A 64 2.86 -7.71 2.06
N CYS A 65 2.15 -7.51 0.95
CA CYS A 65 0.68 -7.59 0.92
C CYS A 65 0.18 -9.01 1.28
N GLU A 66 0.85 -10.06 0.79
CA GLU A 66 0.51 -11.43 1.14
C GLU A 66 0.74 -11.72 2.62
N LEU A 67 1.87 -11.29 3.16
CA LEU A 67 2.21 -11.45 4.57
C LEU A 67 1.28 -10.64 5.49
N ASP A 68 0.77 -9.50 5.02
CA ASP A 68 -0.22 -8.69 5.72
C ASP A 68 -1.55 -9.44 5.88
N ASN A 69 -2.02 -10.06 4.80
CA ASN A 69 -3.20 -10.93 4.87
C ASN A 69 -2.98 -12.12 5.81
N LEU A 70 -1.80 -12.72 5.79
CA LEU A 70 -1.46 -13.85 6.65
C LEU A 70 -1.38 -13.45 8.12
N VAL A 71 -0.74 -12.34 8.47
CA VAL A 71 -0.63 -11.91 9.88
C VAL A 71 -2.01 -11.63 10.47
N ILE A 72 -2.92 -11.04 9.68
CA ILE A 72 -4.32 -10.85 10.08
C ILE A 72 -4.97 -12.21 10.34
N GLN A 73 -4.89 -13.15 9.40
CA GLN A 73 -5.46 -14.49 9.53
C GLN A 73 -4.94 -15.28 10.73
N GLU A 74 -3.63 -15.18 11.01
CA GLU A 74 -2.99 -15.90 12.10
C GLU A 74 -3.35 -15.35 13.48
N ASN A 75 -3.77 -14.08 13.55
CA ASN A 75 -4.03 -13.35 14.80
C ASN A 75 -5.52 -12.99 15.04
N GLN A 76 -6.46 -13.48 14.22
CA GLN A 76 -7.91 -13.20 14.35
C GLN A 76 -8.54 -13.63 15.70
N LEU A 77 -7.88 -14.51 16.44
CA LEU A 77 -8.36 -15.03 17.73
C LEU A 77 -7.97 -14.15 18.93
N LEU A 78 -7.13 -13.14 18.72
CA LEU A 78 -6.79 -12.21 19.79
C LEU A 78 -8.00 -11.28 20.05
N PRO A 79 -8.35 -11.00 21.31
CA PRO A 79 -9.45 -10.11 21.62
C PRO A 79 -9.20 -8.74 20.99
N PRO A 80 -10.26 -8.06 20.49
CA PRO A 80 -10.12 -6.75 19.87
C PRO A 80 -9.69 -5.75 20.94
N LEU A 81 -8.39 -5.55 21.04
CA LEU A 81 -7.77 -4.41 21.69
C LEU A 81 -7.43 -3.44 20.56
N GLU A 82 -7.99 -2.24 20.59
CA GLU A 82 -7.78 -1.20 19.57
C GLU A 82 -6.28 -0.99 19.26
N THR A 83 -5.41 -1.12 20.27
CA THR A 83 -3.95 -1.03 20.15
C THR A 83 -3.30 -2.20 19.39
N LEU A 84 -3.87 -3.41 19.45
CA LEU A 84 -3.33 -4.59 18.77
C LEU A 84 -3.58 -4.51 17.26
N ASN A 85 -4.67 -3.87 16.85
CA ASN A 85 -4.99 -3.65 15.44
C ASN A 85 -3.94 -2.74 14.77
N GLU A 86 -3.50 -1.68 15.46
CA GLU A 86 -2.46 -0.80 14.94
C GLU A 86 -1.12 -1.52 14.76
N GLU A 87 -0.70 -2.34 15.73
CA GLU A 87 0.55 -3.11 15.60
C GLU A 87 0.49 -4.15 14.48
N LEU A 88 -0.66 -4.81 14.30
CA LEU A 88 -0.88 -5.78 13.23
C LEU A 88 -0.81 -5.10 11.86
N ILE A 89 -1.54 -3.99 11.68
CA ILE A 89 -1.56 -3.19 10.44
C ILE A 89 -0.15 -2.65 10.14
N ASN A 90 0.59 -2.20 11.14
CA ASN A 90 1.90 -1.58 10.94
C ASN A 90 3.07 -2.57 10.88
N CYS A 91 2.83 -3.86 11.02
CA CYS A 91 3.89 -4.87 11.12
C CYS A 91 4.82 -4.91 9.90
N TYR A 92 4.25 -4.75 8.70
CA TYR A 92 4.97 -4.78 7.43
C TYR A 92 5.23 -3.42 6.81
N TYR A 93 4.54 -2.38 7.26
CA TYR A 93 4.68 -1.03 6.74
C TYR A 93 5.60 -0.18 7.62
N GLY A 94 5.60 -0.46 8.93
CA GLY A 94 6.42 0.13 9.96
C GLY A 94 6.20 1.64 10.07
N THR A 95 6.00 2.15 11.29
CA THR A 95 6.13 3.58 11.54
C THR A 95 7.60 3.96 11.37
N ALA A 96 8.00 4.32 10.15
CA ALA A 96 9.07 5.30 10.06
C ALA A 96 8.52 6.49 10.83
N THR A 97 9.22 6.89 11.89
CA THR A 97 8.99 8.16 12.58
C THR A 97 9.05 9.38 11.66
N GLU A 98 9.27 9.17 10.36
CA GLU A 98 9.28 10.15 9.29
C GLU A 98 8.60 9.57 8.04
N GLU A 99 7.27 9.47 7.99
CA GLU A 99 6.51 9.58 6.74
C GLU A 99 5.05 9.98 7.07
N PHE A 100 4.90 11.30 7.09
CA PHE A 100 3.77 12.16 7.39
C PHE A 100 2.34 11.65 7.07
N VAL A 101 1.46 11.82 8.08
CA VAL A 101 -0.03 11.84 8.09
C VAL A 101 -0.76 10.50 8.28
N THR A 102 -0.27 9.34 7.87
CA THR A 102 -1.05 8.08 8.03
C THR A 102 -0.70 7.25 9.26
N ALA A 103 0.45 7.48 9.89
CA ALA A 103 0.88 6.75 11.09
C ALA A 103 0.04 7.04 12.35
N THR A 104 -0.78 8.09 12.35
CA THR A 104 -1.57 8.52 13.51
C THR A 104 -3.07 8.20 13.41
N ASN A 105 -3.53 7.65 12.28
CA ASN A 105 -4.93 7.25 12.12
C ASN A 105 -5.00 5.92 11.34
N PRO A 106 -5.17 4.77 12.03
CA PRO A 106 -5.22 3.46 11.38
C PRO A 106 -6.41 3.28 10.44
N GLU A 107 -7.52 3.99 10.67
CA GLU A 107 -8.71 3.95 9.81
C GLU A 107 -8.39 4.55 8.44
N ILE A 108 -7.73 5.72 8.41
CA ILE A 108 -7.26 6.34 7.16
C ILE A 108 -6.27 5.41 6.43
N GLN A 109 -5.36 4.76 7.14
CA GLN A 109 -4.41 3.83 6.53
C GLN A 109 -5.12 2.62 5.91
N PHE A 110 -6.13 2.08 6.59
CA PHE A 110 -6.96 1.00 6.07
C PHE A 110 -7.72 1.41 4.80
N LEU A 111 -8.36 2.58 4.82
CA LEU A 111 -9.07 3.13 3.64
C LEU A 111 -8.12 3.39 2.46
N LEU A 112 -6.93 3.91 2.71
CA LEU A 112 -5.91 4.10 1.69
C LEU A 112 -5.46 2.78 1.07
N ASN A 113 -5.21 1.77 1.89
CA ASN A 113 -4.82 0.45 1.40
C ASN A 113 -5.90 -0.17 0.52
N GLN A 114 -7.17 -0.04 0.90
CA GLN A 114 -8.30 -0.46 0.07
C GLN A 114 -8.36 0.31 -1.24
N ALA A 115 -8.25 1.65 -1.21
CA ALA A 115 -8.27 2.46 -2.42
C ALA A 115 -7.11 2.11 -3.37
N ILE A 116 -5.90 1.90 -2.85
CA ILE A 116 -4.74 1.47 -3.64
C ILE A 116 -4.97 0.09 -4.27
N PHE A 117 -5.54 -0.85 -3.51
CA PHE A 117 -5.88 -2.18 -4.02
C PHE A 117 -6.91 -2.08 -5.16
N THR A 118 -7.96 -1.29 -4.98
CA THR A 118 -8.98 -1.04 -6.01
C THR A 118 -8.37 -0.40 -7.25
N ALA A 119 -7.53 0.62 -7.09
CA ALA A 119 -6.84 1.26 -8.21
C ALA A 119 -6.00 0.25 -9.01
N ARG A 120 -5.21 -0.59 -8.34
CA ARG A 120 -4.38 -1.60 -9.02
C ARG A 120 -5.17 -2.63 -9.81
N ASN A 121 -6.33 -3.02 -9.31
CA ASN A 121 -7.11 -4.11 -9.91
C ASN A 121 -8.16 -3.62 -10.92
N GLN A 122 -8.61 -2.36 -10.80
CA GLN A 122 -9.76 -1.85 -11.54
C GLN A 122 -9.44 -0.56 -12.33
N HIS A 123 -8.42 0.21 -11.94
CA HIS A 123 -8.13 1.53 -12.50
C HIS A 123 -6.63 1.78 -12.67
N ASP A 124 -6.05 1.20 -13.73
CA ASP A 124 -4.66 1.39 -14.24
C ASP A 124 -3.49 1.45 -13.23
N GLY A 125 -3.73 1.16 -11.95
CA GLY A 125 -2.79 1.34 -10.86
C GLY A 125 -2.72 2.74 -10.24
N HIS A 126 -3.47 3.73 -10.72
CA HIS A 126 -3.34 5.11 -10.24
C HIS A 126 -4.44 5.50 -9.24
N LEU A 127 -4.01 6.04 -8.10
CA LEU A 127 -4.84 6.72 -7.12
C LEU A 127 -4.32 8.15 -6.97
N THR A 128 -5.17 9.14 -7.22
CA THR A 128 -4.84 10.55 -7.09
C THR A 128 -5.51 11.12 -5.84
N ILE A 129 -4.70 11.71 -4.97
CA ILE A 129 -5.15 12.40 -3.75
C ILE A 129 -4.65 13.84 -3.82
N MET A 130 -5.57 14.80 -3.69
CA MET A 130 -5.28 16.22 -3.81
C MET A 130 -5.73 16.97 -2.55
N ARG A 131 -4.82 17.78 -2.00
CA ARG A 131 -5.10 18.71 -0.91
C ARG A 131 -5.27 20.12 -1.48
N PHE A 132 -6.43 20.71 -1.24
CA PHE A 132 -6.73 22.11 -1.52
C PHE A 132 -6.78 22.90 -0.21
N SER A 133 -6.74 24.24 -0.28
CA SER A 133 -6.98 25.06 0.92
C SER A 133 -8.39 24.82 1.51
N THR A 134 -9.34 24.44 0.68
CA THR A 134 -10.77 24.26 1.03
C THR A 134 -11.15 22.82 1.38
N GLY A 135 -10.27 21.84 1.18
CA GLY A 135 -10.62 20.44 1.44
C GLY A 135 -9.70 19.42 0.75
N TRP A 136 -10.23 18.21 0.60
CA TRP A 136 -9.61 17.06 -0.05
C TRP A 136 -10.47 16.61 -1.23
N LYS A 137 -9.79 16.17 -2.28
CA LYS A 137 -10.41 15.51 -3.43
C LYS A 137 -9.62 14.26 -3.75
N VAL A 138 -10.31 13.18 -4.07
CA VAL A 138 -9.68 11.90 -4.43
C VAL A 138 -10.37 11.33 -5.67
N CYS A 139 -9.61 10.65 -6.51
CA CYS A 139 -10.15 9.91 -7.65
C CYS A 139 -9.20 8.77 -8.05
N PHE A 140 -9.76 7.76 -8.71
CA PHE A 140 -8.94 6.77 -9.43
C PHE A 140 -8.45 7.35 -10.76
N GLY A 141 -7.31 6.86 -11.24
CA GLY A 141 -6.62 7.38 -12.41
C GLY A 141 -5.82 8.66 -12.14
N THR A 142 -5.30 9.26 -13.20
CA THR A 142 -4.57 10.55 -13.16
C THR A 142 -5.29 11.55 -14.06
N PRO A 143 -5.87 12.64 -13.51
CA PRO A 143 -6.43 13.71 -14.33
C PRO A 143 -5.35 14.33 -15.24
N ASP A 144 -5.65 14.50 -16.51
CA ASP A 144 -4.71 15.11 -17.48
C ASP A 144 -4.65 16.63 -17.33
N LEU A 145 -3.70 17.09 -16.52
CA LEU A 145 -3.50 18.52 -16.25
C LEU A 145 -2.77 19.25 -17.38
N ASP A 146 -2.14 18.55 -18.32
CA ASP A 146 -1.30 19.14 -19.36
C ASP A 146 -2.14 19.67 -20.52
N THR A 147 -3.24 19.00 -20.86
CA THR A 147 -4.15 19.44 -21.94
C THR A 147 -5.15 20.50 -21.50
N GLY A 148 -5.24 20.81 -20.21
CA GLY A 148 -6.20 21.76 -19.64
C GLY A 148 -7.55 21.13 -19.25
N ASN A 149 -7.95 20.02 -19.88
CA ASN A 149 -9.21 19.32 -19.60
C ASN A 149 -9.24 18.73 -18.18
N GLY A 150 -8.09 18.29 -17.63
CA GLY A 150 -8.02 17.74 -16.28
C GLY A 150 -8.42 18.73 -15.20
N ARG A 151 -8.30 20.05 -15.44
CA ARG A 151 -8.76 21.06 -14.47
C ARG A 151 -10.28 21.03 -14.31
N GLU A 152 -11.01 20.86 -15.41
CA GLU A 152 -12.47 20.75 -15.36
C GLU A 152 -12.91 19.48 -14.63
N ILE A 153 -12.25 18.35 -14.90
CA ILE A 153 -12.49 17.09 -14.17
C ILE A 153 -12.25 17.30 -12.68
N VAL A 154 -11.10 17.87 -12.29
CA VAL A 154 -10.76 18.13 -10.89
C VAL A 154 -11.76 19.10 -10.24
N LEU A 155 -12.27 20.09 -10.97
CA LEU A 155 -13.31 21.00 -10.47
C LEU A 155 -14.61 20.26 -10.16
N MET A 156 -15.02 19.32 -11.02
CA MET A 156 -16.24 18.52 -10.86
C MET A 156 -16.13 17.46 -9.76
N LEU A 157 -14.93 17.07 -9.34
CA LEU A 157 -14.76 16.11 -8.26
C LEU A 157 -15.38 16.63 -6.95
N PRO A 158 -16.10 15.77 -6.20
CA PRO A 158 -16.58 16.08 -4.87
C PRO A 158 -15.43 16.47 -3.93
N GLN A 159 -15.71 17.44 -3.06
CA GLN A 159 -14.73 17.98 -2.10
C GLN A 159 -15.19 17.68 -0.67
N PHE A 160 -14.26 17.24 0.15
CA PHE A 160 -14.52 16.87 1.55
C PHE A 160 -13.59 17.63 2.49
N GLU A 161 -14.03 17.81 3.74
CA GLU A 161 -13.22 18.51 4.75
C GLU A 161 -12.03 17.66 5.21
N THR A 162 -12.21 16.34 5.30
CA THR A 162 -11.21 15.38 5.76
C THR A 162 -10.83 14.40 4.64
N LEU A 163 -9.62 13.82 4.74
CA LEU A 163 -9.16 12.79 3.81
C LEU A 163 -9.98 11.49 3.96
N GLU A 164 -10.34 11.15 5.19
CA GLU A 164 -11.15 9.98 5.52
C GLU A 164 -12.48 9.98 4.77
N ALA A 165 -13.27 11.04 4.91
CA ALA A 165 -14.57 11.17 4.22
C ALA A 165 -14.42 11.13 2.69
N ALA A 166 -13.31 11.66 2.16
CA ALA A 166 -13.02 11.59 0.73
C ALA A 166 -12.78 10.14 0.27
N LEU A 167 -12.01 9.36 1.02
CA LEU A 167 -11.71 7.96 0.71
C LEU A 167 -12.94 7.05 0.88
N GLU A 168 -13.73 7.26 1.93
CA GLU A 168 -15.01 6.55 2.12
C GLU A 168 -15.94 6.78 0.94
N TYR A 169 -16.08 8.03 0.49
CA TYR A 169 -16.89 8.37 -0.67
C TYR A 169 -16.37 7.66 -1.93
N LEU A 170 -15.06 7.69 -2.18
CA LEU A 170 -14.46 7.06 -3.35
C LEU A 170 -14.74 5.55 -3.41
N LEU A 171 -14.59 4.86 -2.29
CA LEU A 171 -14.84 3.43 -2.18
C LEU A 171 -16.34 3.10 -2.30
N ALA A 172 -17.22 3.93 -1.72
CA ALA A 172 -18.66 3.73 -1.77
C ALA A 172 -19.25 3.94 -3.18
N VAL A 173 -18.72 4.89 -3.96
CA VAL A 173 -19.13 5.09 -5.36
C VAL A 173 -18.74 3.86 -6.20
N GLN A 174 -17.54 3.32 -5.99
CA GLN A 174 -17.06 2.16 -6.75
C GLN A 174 -17.95 0.93 -6.56
N SER A 175 -18.41 0.66 -5.33
CA SER A 175 -19.26 -0.51 -5.05
C SER A 175 -20.59 -0.47 -5.81
N LYS A 176 -21.11 0.73 -6.13
CA LYS A 176 -22.38 0.90 -6.85
C LYS A 176 -22.25 0.70 -8.36
N GLU A 177 -21.06 0.89 -8.93
CA GLU A 177 -20.83 0.70 -10.37
C GLU A 177 -20.68 -0.78 -10.74
N THR A 178 -20.43 -1.65 -9.77
CA THR A 178 -20.26 -3.09 -9.95
C THR A 178 -21.54 -3.93 -9.82
N GLU A 179 -22.67 -3.30 -9.45
CA GLU A 179 -24.00 -3.93 -9.38
C GLU A 179 -24.78 -3.75 -10.69
#